data_AF-A0A8J5CLV9-F1
#
_entry.id   AF-A0A8J5CLV9-F1
#
_cell.length_a   1.000
_cell.length_b   1.000
_cell.length_c   1.000
_cell.angle_alpha   90.00
_cell.angle_beta   90.00
_cell.angle_gamma   90.00
#
_symmetry.space_group_name_H-M   'P 1'
#
loop_
_entity.id
_entity.type
_entity.pdbx_description
1 polymer ?
#
loop_
_entity_poly.entity_id
_entity_poly.type
_entity_poly.pdbx_seq_one_letter_code
_entity_poly.pdbx_strand_id
1 'polypeptide(L)'
;MELLAHTLQSIERDWRTARGLDSHHVLPVLFVFPYFLEAQVISSLPSLAMMDYQVDYDNHPIYSKGPKGMKHGSAVRVFTNQPLDTLPLPEEEGYRRCDPCRRWVHSANLHCDLCQACPSKDGRTYKHCVECGRCVKPAWRHCPACDGCRPADHKCHPAKLGCYTCGELDHKHLACPKRKRSNSSSREDKQKKKKKTNKKKVVPESLADERQRNLEILSQLIDGK
;
A
#
# COMPACT_ATOMS: atom_id res chain seq x y z
N MET A 1 7.80 -4.41 0.15
CA MET A 1 7.77 -2.93 0.08
C MET A 1 9.15 -2.32 0.18
N GLU A 2 9.97 -2.72 1.14
CA GLU A 2 11.33 -2.20 1.35
C GLU A 2 12.20 -2.08 0.08
N LEU A 3 12.28 -3.13 -0.75
CA LEU A 3 13.04 -3.06 -2.01
C LEU A 3 12.49 -2.00 -2.98
N LEU A 4 11.17 -1.87 -3.11
CA LEU A 4 10.55 -0.83 -3.94
C LEU A 4 10.89 0.56 -3.41
N ALA A 5 10.87 0.74 -2.09
CA ALA A 5 11.22 2.01 -1.46
C ALA A 5 12.69 2.37 -1.72
N HIS A 6 13.61 1.41 -1.58
CA HIS A 6 15.02 1.62 -1.90
C HIS A 6 15.23 1.99 -3.38
N THR A 7 14.53 1.33 -4.31
CA THR A 7 14.57 1.69 -5.73
C THR A 7 14.07 3.11 -5.98
N LEU A 8 12.94 3.51 -5.38
CA LEU A 8 12.39 4.86 -5.51
C LEU A 8 13.35 5.93 -4.97
N GLN A 9 13.99 5.66 -3.82
CA GLN A 9 15.02 6.54 -3.26
C GLN A 9 16.25 6.67 -4.17
N SER A 10 16.66 5.59 -4.83
CA SER A 10 17.74 5.66 -5.82
C SER A 10 17.34 6.51 -7.02
N ILE A 11 16.12 6.33 -7.55
CA ILE A 11 15.60 7.14 -8.66
C ILE A 11 15.60 8.63 -8.28
N GLU A 12 15.13 8.96 -7.08
CA GLU A 12 15.11 10.34 -6.59
C GLU A 12 16.53 10.94 -6.46
N ARG A 13 17.50 10.16 -5.97
CA ARG A 13 18.92 10.58 -5.91
C ARG A 13 19.50 10.82 -7.30
N ASP A 14 19.24 9.92 -8.24
CA ASP A 14 19.75 10.04 -9.60
C ASP A 14 19.08 11.23 -10.32
N TRP A 15 17.78 11.46 -10.09
CA TRP A 15 17.05 12.66 -10.57
C TRP A 15 17.67 13.97 -10.05
N ARG A 16 17.97 14.05 -8.74
CA ARG A 16 18.66 15.22 -8.18
C ARG A 16 20.01 15.46 -8.82
N THR A 17 20.80 14.39 -8.96
CA THR A 17 22.13 14.44 -9.55
C THR A 17 22.06 14.96 -10.99
N ALA A 18 21.15 14.40 -11.80
CA ALA A 18 20.98 14.80 -13.19
C ALA A 18 20.53 16.26 -13.36
N ARG A 19 19.78 16.80 -12.38
CA ARG A 19 19.30 18.20 -12.38
C ARG A 19 20.24 19.17 -11.65
N GLY A 20 21.31 18.70 -11.03
CA GLY A 20 22.16 19.54 -10.16
C GLY A 20 21.41 20.11 -8.94
N LEU A 21 20.42 19.37 -8.41
CA LEU A 21 19.60 19.81 -7.27
C LEU A 21 20.17 19.33 -5.95
N ASP A 22 19.92 20.11 -4.90
CA ASP A 22 20.24 19.75 -3.52
C ASP A 22 19.23 18.78 -2.89
N SER A 23 19.44 18.46 -1.61
CA SER A 23 18.58 17.58 -0.83
C SER A 23 17.22 18.18 -0.46
N HIS A 24 17.02 19.49 -0.61
CA HIS A 24 15.73 20.14 -0.34
C HIS A 24 14.70 19.89 -1.45
N HIS A 25 15.17 19.58 -2.66
CA HIS A 25 14.30 19.22 -3.76
C HIS A 25 13.84 17.76 -3.63
N VAL A 26 12.53 17.55 -3.66
CA VAL A 26 11.91 16.22 -3.57
C VAL A 26 11.24 15.90 -4.90
N LEU A 27 11.49 14.70 -5.43
CA LEU A 27 10.86 14.24 -6.66
C LEU A 27 9.35 14.07 -6.42
N PRO A 28 8.45 14.72 -7.19
CA PRO A 28 7.02 14.44 -7.11
C PRO A 28 6.72 13.00 -7.54
N VAL A 29 5.99 12.25 -6.71
CA VAL A 29 5.70 10.84 -6.95
C VAL A 29 4.19 10.59 -7.01
N LEU A 30 3.75 9.83 -8.02
CA LEU A 30 2.45 9.15 -8.04
C LEU A 30 2.71 7.64 -8.03
N PHE A 31 2.50 7.02 -6.87
CA PHE A 31 2.75 5.60 -6.64
C PHE A 31 1.42 4.85 -6.58
N VAL A 32 1.09 4.13 -7.65
CA VAL A 32 -0.18 3.41 -7.79
C VAL A 32 -0.06 2.03 -7.13
N PHE A 33 -0.82 1.80 -6.05
CA PHE A 33 -0.68 0.59 -5.23
C PHE A 33 -1.97 0.22 -4.49
N PRO A 34 -2.18 -1.05 -4.08
CA PRO A 34 -3.39 -1.46 -3.37
C PRO A 34 -3.54 -0.84 -1.97
N TYR A 35 -4.73 -0.35 -1.63
CA TYR A 35 -4.99 0.35 -0.35
C TYR A 35 -4.77 -0.53 0.89
N PHE A 36 -4.98 -1.86 0.76
CA PHE A 36 -4.83 -2.77 1.91
C PHE A 36 -3.36 -2.96 2.33
N LEU A 37 -2.41 -2.45 1.54
CA LEU A 37 -0.97 -2.41 1.86
C LEU A 37 -0.51 -1.02 2.34
N GLU A 38 -1.42 -0.06 2.53
CA GLU A 38 -1.10 1.31 2.96
C GLU A 38 -0.14 1.36 4.16
N ALA A 39 -0.35 0.53 5.19
CA ALA A 39 0.53 0.49 6.35
C ALA A 39 1.99 0.15 5.98
N GLN A 40 2.19 -0.76 5.02
CA GLN A 40 3.52 -1.10 4.53
C GLN A 40 4.11 0.00 3.65
N VAL A 41 3.26 0.67 2.86
CA VAL A 41 3.68 1.82 2.03
C VAL A 41 4.14 2.95 2.92
N ILE A 42 3.32 3.43 3.86
CA ILE A 42 3.66 4.53 4.78
C ILE A 42 4.89 4.17 5.63
N SER A 43 4.99 2.93 6.10
CA SER A 43 6.16 2.50 6.88
C SER A 43 7.46 2.54 6.08
N SER A 44 7.44 2.26 4.78
CA SER A 44 8.64 2.27 3.92
C SER A 44 8.88 3.61 3.22
N LEU A 45 7.82 4.40 3.00
CA LEU A 45 7.77 5.65 2.25
C LEU A 45 6.89 6.67 3.02
N PRO A 46 7.37 7.20 4.16
CA PRO A 46 6.57 7.99 5.08
C PRO A 46 6.13 9.36 4.54
N SER A 47 6.76 9.84 3.47
CA SER A 47 6.35 11.07 2.78
C SER A 47 5.12 10.89 1.90
N LEU A 48 4.69 9.66 1.62
CA LEU A 48 3.53 9.40 0.78
C LEU A 48 2.24 9.34 1.61
N ALA A 49 1.21 10.01 1.11
CA ALA A 49 -0.17 9.91 1.59
C ALA A 49 -1.07 9.29 0.51
N MET A 50 -2.07 8.54 0.94
CA MET A 50 -3.03 7.87 0.03
C MET A 50 -4.16 8.83 -0.39
N MET A 51 -4.35 8.98 -1.70
CA MET A 51 -5.51 9.63 -2.29
C MET A 51 -6.73 8.70 -2.29
N ASP A 52 -7.94 9.25 -2.30
CA ASP A 52 -9.17 8.43 -2.34
C ASP A 52 -9.56 7.98 -3.76
N TYR A 53 -8.82 8.43 -4.78
CA TYR A 53 -9.09 8.11 -6.18
C TYR A 53 -8.92 6.61 -6.45
N GLN A 54 -9.98 6.00 -6.98
CA GLN A 54 -10.06 4.59 -7.30
C GLN A 54 -9.52 4.37 -8.72
N VAL A 55 -8.37 3.69 -8.82
CA VAL A 55 -7.73 3.43 -10.11
C VAL A 55 -8.28 2.14 -10.72
N ASP A 56 -9.04 2.27 -11.80
CA ASP A 56 -9.51 1.14 -12.59
C ASP A 56 -8.56 0.84 -13.76
N TYR A 57 -8.60 -0.40 -14.22
CA TYR A 57 -7.79 -0.93 -15.32
C TYR A 57 -8.71 -1.59 -16.34
N ASP A 58 -8.48 -1.36 -17.63
CA ASP A 58 -9.29 -1.98 -18.69
C ASP A 58 -9.10 -3.51 -18.75
N ASN A 59 -7.89 -3.97 -18.41
CA ASN A 59 -7.46 -5.35 -18.58
C ASN A 59 -7.39 -6.14 -17.27
N HIS A 60 -7.68 -5.53 -16.11
CA HIS A 60 -7.61 -6.25 -14.84
C HIS A 60 -8.94 -6.99 -14.57
N PRO A 61 -8.90 -8.31 -14.29
CA PRO A 61 -10.12 -9.12 -14.19
C PRO A 61 -11.03 -8.72 -13.02
N ILE A 62 -10.47 -8.08 -11.99
CA ILE A 62 -11.17 -7.73 -10.73
C ILE A 62 -11.22 -6.21 -10.50
N TYR A 63 -10.30 -5.44 -11.11
CA TYR A 63 -10.09 -4.02 -10.83
C TYR A 63 -10.41 -3.19 -12.08
N SER A 64 -11.54 -3.50 -12.70
CA SER A 64 -12.05 -2.86 -13.91
C SER A 64 -13.41 -2.22 -13.65
N LYS A 65 -13.75 -1.18 -14.43
CA LYS A 65 -15.13 -0.67 -14.50
C LYS A 65 -15.98 -1.68 -15.28
N GLY A 66 -17.12 -2.10 -14.73
CA GLY A 66 -18.12 -2.90 -15.44
C GLY A 66 -18.65 -4.13 -14.69
N PRO A 67 -19.44 -4.99 -15.35
CA PRO A 67 -20.19 -6.08 -14.71
C PRO A 67 -19.33 -7.14 -14.00
N LYS A 68 -18.08 -7.29 -14.44
CA LYS A 68 -17.09 -8.21 -13.84
C LYS A 68 -16.22 -7.53 -12.78
N GLY A 69 -16.32 -6.21 -12.64
CA GLY A 69 -15.58 -5.41 -11.68
C GLY A 69 -16.08 -5.58 -10.24
N MET A 70 -15.27 -5.15 -9.28
CA MET A 70 -15.70 -5.10 -7.88
C MET A 70 -16.86 -4.12 -7.67
N LYS A 71 -17.87 -4.56 -6.90
CA LYS A 71 -19.07 -3.76 -6.57
C LYS A 71 -18.78 -2.38 -5.97
N HIS A 72 -17.62 -2.21 -5.32
CA HIS A 72 -17.25 -0.97 -4.63
C HIS A 72 -15.96 -0.35 -5.20
N GLY A 73 -15.72 -0.62 -6.48
CA GLY A 73 -14.56 -0.15 -7.22
C GLY A 73 -13.27 -0.92 -6.92
N SER A 74 -12.24 -0.57 -7.66
CA SER A 74 -10.91 -1.17 -7.57
C SER A 74 -10.31 -1.08 -6.16
N ALA A 75 -9.42 -2.02 -5.81
CA ALA A 75 -8.63 -1.95 -4.58
C ALA A 75 -7.37 -1.07 -4.70
N VAL A 76 -7.12 -0.50 -5.87
CA VAL A 76 -5.92 0.26 -6.19
C VAL A 76 -6.15 1.77 -5.99
N ARG A 77 -5.22 2.42 -5.31
CA ARG A 77 -5.21 3.86 -5.04
C ARG A 77 -3.90 4.49 -5.51
N VAL A 78 -3.87 5.81 -5.52
CA VAL A 78 -2.65 6.59 -5.74
C VAL A 78 -2.08 7.03 -4.40
N PHE A 79 -0.79 6.83 -4.19
CA PHE A 79 -0.02 7.37 -3.08
C PHE A 79 0.89 8.48 -3.60
N THR A 80 0.95 9.62 -2.93
CA THR A 80 1.71 10.77 -3.40
C THR A 80 2.34 11.56 -2.25
N ASN A 81 3.48 12.20 -2.52
CA ASN A 81 4.10 13.17 -1.63
C ASN A 81 3.63 14.61 -1.91
N GLN A 82 2.71 14.79 -2.86
CA GLN A 82 2.09 16.08 -3.10
C GLN A 82 0.98 16.35 -2.08
N PRO A 83 0.75 17.61 -1.68
CA PRO A 83 -0.38 17.96 -0.83
C PRO A 83 -1.71 17.48 -1.44
N LEU A 84 -2.54 16.81 -0.64
CA LEU A 84 -3.80 16.23 -1.13
C LEU A 84 -4.87 17.28 -1.44
N ASP A 85 -4.69 18.53 -1.01
CA ASP A 85 -5.59 19.64 -1.33
C ASP A 85 -5.37 20.21 -2.73
N THR A 86 -4.17 20.04 -3.31
CA THR A 86 -3.83 20.57 -4.64
C THR A 86 -4.19 19.63 -5.79
N LEU A 87 -4.69 18.43 -5.50
CA LEU A 87 -5.04 17.41 -6.49
C LEU A 87 -6.57 17.22 -6.55
N PRO A 88 -7.28 18.03 -7.36
CA PRO A 88 -8.72 17.88 -7.53
C PRO A 88 -9.08 16.54 -8.17
N LEU A 89 -10.17 15.94 -7.70
CA LEU A 89 -10.74 14.71 -8.26
C LEU A 89 -12.06 15.03 -8.98
N PRO A 90 -12.38 14.28 -10.05
CA PRO A 90 -13.54 14.55 -10.90
C PRO A 90 -14.87 14.42 -10.13
N GLU A 91 -15.64 15.51 -10.04
CA GLU A 91 -16.95 15.51 -9.37
C GLU A 91 -17.97 14.64 -10.11
N GLU A 92 -17.87 14.59 -11.44
CA GLU A 92 -18.67 13.75 -12.34
C GLU A 92 -18.48 12.25 -12.08
N GLU A 93 -17.35 11.83 -11.51
CA GLU A 93 -17.11 10.46 -11.06
C GLU A 93 -17.52 10.23 -9.59
N GLY A 94 -18.18 11.20 -8.96
CA GLY A 94 -18.72 11.09 -7.61
C GLY A 94 -17.72 11.46 -6.50
N TYR A 95 -16.68 12.22 -6.80
CA TYR A 95 -15.77 12.77 -5.79
C TYR A 95 -16.22 14.15 -5.31
N ARG A 96 -15.77 14.52 -4.12
CA ARG A 96 -16.02 15.84 -3.51
C ARG A 96 -14.85 16.25 -2.65
N ARG A 97 -14.69 17.56 -2.44
CA ARG A 97 -13.76 18.08 -1.44
C ARG A 97 -14.30 17.86 -0.03
N CYS A 98 -13.43 17.47 0.89
CA CYS A 98 -13.69 17.48 2.32
C CYS A 98 -12.87 18.60 2.95
N ASP A 99 -13.53 19.66 3.41
CA ASP A 99 -12.85 20.83 3.97
C ASP A 99 -12.12 20.55 5.28
N PRO A 100 -12.71 19.82 6.27
CA PRO A 100 -11.99 19.49 7.50
C PRO A 100 -10.68 18.72 7.25
N CYS A 101 -10.68 17.79 6.30
CA CYS A 101 -9.49 17.01 5.95
C CYS A 101 -8.60 17.68 4.89
N ARG A 102 -9.02 18.80 4.30
CA ARG A 102 -8.38 19.47 3.17
C ARG A 102 -7.91 18.48 2.09
N ARG A 103 -8.82 17.63 1.61
CA ARG A 103 -8.52 16.66 0.55
C ARG A 103 -9.78 16.26 -0.21
N TRP A 104 -9.59 15.72 -1.40
CA TRP A 104 -10.67 15.14 -2.19
C TRP A 104 -10.95 13.69 -1.78
N VAL A 105 -12.23 13.36 -1.63
CA VAL A 105 -12.73 12.07 -1.17
C VAL A 105 -13.90 11.61 -2.03
N HIS A 106 -14.12 10.30 -2.12
CA HIS A 106 -15.32 9.77 -2.75
C HIS A 106 -16.55 10.15 -1.93
N SER A 107 -17.69 10.40 -2.57
CA SER A 107 -18.90 10.90 -1.88
C SER A 107 -19.37 9.97 -0.76
N ALA A 108 -19.20 8.66 -0.92
CA ALA A 108 -19.53 7.67 0.12
C ALA A 108 -18.54 7.63 1.32
N ASN A 109 -17.36 8.25 1.19
CA ASN A 109 -16.38 8.37 2.27
C ASN A 109 -16.74 9.58 3.14
N LEU A 110 -17.61 9.35 4.13
CA LEU A 110 -18.04 10.40 5.04
C LEU A 110 -16.95 10.75 6.05
N HIS A 111 -16.83 12.04 6.34
CA HIS A 111 -15.97 12.52 7.42
C HIS A 111 -16.52 12.03 8.75
N CYS A 112 -15.65 11.55 9.62
CA CYS A 112 -16.00 11.20 10.98
C CYS A 112 -15.46 12.24 11.95
N ASP A 113 -16.35 13.01 12.59
CA ASP A 113 -15.97 14.07 13.53
C ASP A 113 -15.24 13.52 14.77
N LEU A 114 -15.51 12.29 15.18
CA LEU A 114 -14.81 11.67 16.31
C LEU A 114 -13.37 11.27 15.97
N CYS A 115 -13.11 10.88 14.72
CA CYS A 115 -11.76 10.53 14.25
C CYS A 115 -11.04 11.69 13.56
N GLN A 116 -11.74 12.79 13.27
CA GLN A 116 -11.25 13.92 12.45
C GLN A 116 -10.65 13.45 11.11
N ALA A 117 -11.28 12.47 10.48
CA ALA A 117 -10.79 11.84 9.25
C ALA A 117 -11.93 11.31 8.38
N CYS A 118 -11.71 11.22 7.07
CA CYS A 118 -12.54 10.40 6.15
C CYS A 118 -11.94 8.99 6.07
N PRO A 119 -12.49 7.98 6.77
CA PRO A 119 -11.76 6.75 7.08
C PRO A 119 -12.04 5.60 6.09
N SER A 120 -13.01 5.77 5.19
CA SER A 120 -13.32 4.72 4.22
C SER A 120 -12.16 4.53 3.25
N LYS A 121 -11.92 3.27 2.89
CA LYS A 121 -10.90 2.86 1.92
C LYS A 121 -11.47 1.98 0.81
N ASP A 122 -12.60 1.30 1.08
CA ASP A 122 -13.21 0.32 0.17
C ASP A 122 -14.50 0.82 -0.49
N GLY A 123 -14.70 2.14 -0.54
CA GLY A 123 -15.85 2.79 -1.19
C GLY A 123 -17.15 2.75 -0.37
N ARG A 124 -17.17 2.06 0.77
CA ARG A 124 -18.35 1.99 1.65
C ARG A 124 -18.34 3.07 2.71
N THR A 125 -19.49 3.51 3.17
CA THR A 125 -19.55 4.40 4.34
C THR A 125 -19.19 3.62 5.62
N TYR A 126 -18.07 3.99 6.23
CA TYR A 126 -17.62 3.42 7.50
C TYR A 126 -18.44 4.01 8.65
N LYS A 127 -18.57 3.25 9.72
CA LYS A 127 -19.20 3.72 10.97
C LYS A 127 -18.16 3.81 12.08
N HIS A 128 -18.28 4.80 12.94
CA HIS A 128 -17.45 4.90 14.13
C HIS A 128 -17.89 3.87 15.18
N CYS A 129 -16.94 3.14 15.75
CA CYS A 129 -17.18 2.31 16.93
C CYS A 129 -16.59 3.03 18.14
N VAL A 130 -17.46 3.45 19.05
CA VAL A 130 -17.10 4.21 20.26
C VAL A 130 -16.19 3.36 21.17
N GLU A 131 -16.54 2.10 21.40
CA GLU A 131 -15.76 1.17 22.23
C GLU A 131 -14.33 0.97 21.71
N CYS A 132 -14.13 0.94 20.38
CA CYS A 132 -12.79 0.83 19.80
C CYS A 132 -12.13 2.18 19.51
N GLY A 133 -12.83 3.30 19.68
CA GLY A 133 -12.36 4.64 19.29
C GLY A 133 -11.96 4.77 17.82
N ARG A 134 -12.53 3.99 16.91
CA ARG A 134 -12.12 3.98 15.50
C ARG A 134 -13.26 3.66 14.53
N CYS A 135 -13.13 4.17 13.31
CA CYS A 135 -14.02 3.84 12.22
C CYS A 135 -13.76 2.44 11.65
N VAL A 136 -14.83 1.71 11.41
CA VAL A 136 -14.81 0.33 10.90
C VAL A 136 -15.80 0.15 9.76
N LYS A 137 -15.62 -0.92 9.00
CA LYS A 137 -16.53 -1.29 7.91
C LYS A 137 -17.97 -1.45 8.43
N PRO A 138 -19.00 -1.12 7.64
CA PRO A 138 -20.39 -1.14 8.11
C PRO A 138 -20.86 -2.53 8.58
N ALA A 139 -20.38 -3.58 7.92
CA ALA A 139 -20.67 -4.98 8.25
C ALA A 139 -19.95 -5.49 9.53
N TRP A 140 -19.05 -4.70 10.11
CA TRP A 140 -18.33 -5.08 11.32
C TRP A 140 -19.11 -4.63 12.56
N ARG A 141 -19.02 -5.38 13.64
CA ARG A 141 -19.63 -5.06 14.94
C ARG A 141 -18.57 -5.23 16.03
N HIS A 142 -18.65 -4.41 17.08
CA HIS A 142 -17.82 -4.61 18.27
C HIS A 142 -18.23 -5.94 18.90
N CYS A 143 -17.24 -6.76 19.24
CA CYS A 143 -17.45 -8.01 19.93
C CYS A 143 -16.86 -7.89 21.34
N PRO A 144 -17.68 -7.89 22.40
CA PRO A 144 -17.20 -7.78 23.78
C PRO A 144 -16.24 -8.92 24.16
N ALA A 145 -16.49 -10.14 23.67
CA ALA A 145 -15.65 -11.30 23.98
C ALA A 145 -14.26 -11.23 23.33
N CYS A 146 -14.12 -10.53 22.20
CA CYS A 146 -12.85 -10.35 21.48
C CYS A 146 -12.22 -8.98 21.73
N ASP A 147 -12.87 -8.13 22.52
CA ASP A 147 -12.54 -6.71 22.73
C ASP A 147 -12.15 -6.00 21.43
N GLY A 148 -13.01 -6.09 20.42
CA GLY A 148 -12.71 -5.47 19.14
C GLY A 148 -13.72 -5.71 18.04
N CYS A 149 -13.72 -4.79 17.07
CA CYS A 149 -14.55 -4.93 15.88
C CYS A 149 -14.14 -6.12 15.01
N ARG A 150 -15.13 -6.90 14.60
CA ARG A 150 -15.02 -8.09 13.75
C ARG A 150 -16.18 -8.15 12.75
N PRO A 151 -16.06 -8.93 11.66
CA PRO A 151 -17.23 -9.29 10.84
C PRO A 151 -18.37 -9.85 11.69
N ALA A 152 -19.62 -9.56 11.32
CA ALA A 152 -20.79 -9.96 12.11
C ALA A 152 -20.91 -11.48 12.33
N ASP A 153 -20.37 -12.28 11.41
CA ASP A 153 -20.39 -13.74 11.34
C ASP A 153 -19.09 -14.39 11.87
N HIS A 154 -18.21 -13.61 12.50
CA HIS A 154 -16.97 -14.17 13.04
C HIS A 154 -17.24 -15.18 14.18
N LYS A 155 -16.43 -16.22 14.22
CA LYS A 155 -16.39 -17.14 15.36
C LYS A 155 -15.41 -16.58 16.39
N CYS A 156 -15.93 -16.18 17.54
CA CYS A 156 -15.12 -15.87 18.72
C CYS A 156 -14.27 -17.11 19.01
N HIS A 157 -12.98 -17.03 18.73
CA HIS A 157 -12.07 -17.94 19.37
C HIS A 157 -11.81 -17.33 20.74
N PRO A 158 -12.01 -18.07 21.84
CA PRO A 158 -11.45 -17.63 23.11
C PRO A 158 -9.99 -17.29 22.81
N ALA A 159 -9.56 -16.10 23.23
CA ALA A 159 -8.18 -15.71 23.06
C ALA A 159 -7.34 -16.90 23.53
N LYS A 160 -6.68 -17.59 22.59
CA LYS A 160 -5.54 -18.41 22.93
C LYS A 160 -4.50 -17.38 23.33
N LEU A 161 -4.65 -16.78 24.51
CA LEU A 161 -3.50 -16.43 25.30
C LEU A 161 -2.71 -17.75 25.32
N GLY A 162 -1.55 -17.73 24.69
CA GLY A 162 -0.66 -18.87 24.73
C GLY A 162 -0.19 -19.44 23.41
N CYS A 163 0.95 -20.10 23.50
CA CYS A 163 1.66 -20.64 22.36
C CYS A 163 0.85 -21.74 21.68
N TYR A 164 0.55 -21.55 20.40
CA TYR A 164 -0.12 -22.58 19.58
C TYR A 164 0.63 -23.92 19.53
N THR A 165 1.95 -23.93 19.78
CA THR A 165 2.77 -25.15 19.80
C THR A 165 2.70 -25.90 21.12
N CYS A 166 2.47 -25.24 22.27
CA CYS A 166 2.55 -25.91 23.58
C CYS A 166 1.39 -25.65 24.54
N GLY A 167 0.49 -24.72 24.24
CA GLY A 167 -0.69 -24.39 25.04
C GLY A 167 -0.44 -23.41 26.18
N GLU A 168 0.81 -23.10 26.53
CA GLU A 168 1.15 -22.23 27.67
C GLU A 168 0.84 -20.76 27.40
N LEU A 169 0.25 -20.06 28.38
CA LEU A 169 -0.25 -18.68 28.27
C LEU A 169 0.85 -17.59 28.34
N ASP A 170 2.07 -17.97 28.73
CA ASP A 170 3.18 -17.08 29.10
C ASP A 170 4.00 -16.56 27.90
N HIS A 171 3.80 -17.09 26.69
CA HIS A 171 4.54 -16.65 25.51
C HIS A 171 3.76 -16.79 24.18
N LYS A 172 4.14 -15.96 23.19
CA LYS A 172 3.65 -16.06 21.81
C LYS A 172 4.35 -17.22 21.08
N HIS A 173 3.69 -17.80 20.07
CA HIS A 173 4.20 -18.92 19.26
C HIS A 173 5.68 -18.78 18.80
N LEU A 174 6.12 -17.57 18.47
CA LEU A 174 7.49 -17.29 18.01
C LEU A 174 8.55 -17.45 19.10
N ALA A 175 8.19 -17.28 20.37
CA ALA A 175 9.08 -17.37 21.53
C ALA A 175 8.97 -18.73 22.26
N CYS A 176 8.39 -19.74 21.61
CA CYS A 176 8.02 -21.00 22.25
C CYS A 176 9.22 -21.95 22.42
N PRO A 177 9.59 -22.35 23.65
CA PRO A 177 10.78 -23.17 23.90
C PRO A 177 10.65 -24.60 23.35
N LYS A 178 9.42 -25.09 23.16
CA LYS A 178 9.12 -26.39 22.53
C LYS A 178 9.08 -26.32 20.99
N ARG A 179 9.32 -25.15 20.39
CA ARG A 179 9.32 -25.00 18.92
C ARG A 179 10.54 -25.73 18.36
N LYS A 180 10.31 -26.88 17.71
CA LYS A 180 11.33 -27.55 16.90
C LYS A 180 11.83 -26.54 15.86
N ARG A 181 13.08 -26.09 15.99
CA ARG A 181 13.78 -25.37 14.92
C ARG A 181 13.81 -26.33 13.74
N SER A 182 12.92 -26.13 12.76
CA SER A 182 13.14 -26.71 11.45
C SER A 182 14.41 -26.05 10.92
N ASN A 183 15.53 -26.76 10.97
CA ASN A 183 16.70 -26.43 10.17
C ASN A 183 16.21 -26.34 8.72
N SER A 184 16.03 -25.12 8.22
CA SER A 184 15.95 -24.90 6.78
C SER A 184 17.35 -25.19 6.26
N SER A 185 17.54 -26.46 5.89
CA SER A 185 18.67 -26.96 5.14
C SER A 185 18.95 -26.06 3.95
N SER A 186 20.21 -25.63 3.86
CA SER A 186 20.96 -25.32 2.63
C SER A 186 20.18 -24.65 1.50
N ARG A 187 20.39 -23.32 1.42
CA ARG A 187 20.38 -22.59 0.16
C ARG A 187 21.62 -22.98 -0.65
N GLU A 188 21.57 -24.11 -1.34
CA GLU A 188 22.49 -24.50 -2.41
C GLU A 188 21.77 -25.65 -3.15
N ASP A 189 21.82 -25.67 -4.49
CA ASP A 189 21.13 -26.64 -5.37
C ASP A 189 19.63 -26.46 -5.65
N LYS A 190 19.22 -25.33 -6.23
CA LYS A 190 18.18 -25.30 -7.30
C LYS A 190 18.47 -24.24 -8.36
N GLN A 191 19.71 -24.18 -8.85
CA GLN A 191 20.08 -23.45 -10.05
C GLN A 191 20.44 -24.42 -11.16
N LYS A 192 19.44 -25.13 -11.70
CA LYS A 192 19.53 -25.82 -13.00
C LYS A 192 18.12 -26.15 -13.50
N LYS A 193 17.85 -25.72 -14.74
CA LYS A 193 16.65 -25.94 -15.58
C LYS A 193 15.52 -24.92 -15.44
N LYS A 194 15.65 -23.83 -16.21
CA LYS A 194 14.70 -23.48 -17.29
C LYS A 194 15.36 -22.45 -18.23
N LYS A 195 15.90 -22.96 -19.34
CA LYS A 195 16.41 -22.20 -20.48
C LYS A 195 15.32 -22.20 -21.57
N LYS A 196 15.25 -21.09 -22.31
CA LYS A 196 14.44 -20.78 -23.53
C LYS A 196 13.07 -20.16 -23.19
N THR A 197 12.71 -18.98 -23.68
CA THR A 197 13.03 -18.29 -24.95
C THR A 197 13.34 -16.80 -24.74
N ASN A 198 14.40 -16.32 -25.39
CA ASN A 198 14.98 -14.98 -25.19
C ASN A 198 14.63 -14.10 -26.40
N LYS A 199 13.85 -13.03 -26.19
CA LYS A 199 13.84 -11.85 -27.07
C LYS A 199 14.87 -10.90 -26.45
N LYS A 200 16.00 -10.65 -27.13
CA LYS A 200 17.12 -9.85 -26.62
C LYS A 200 16.62 -8.51 -26.06
N LYS A 201 16.62 -8.37 -24.72
CA LYS A 201 16.69 -7.08 -24.04
C LYS A 201 18.12 -6.95 -23.52
N VAL A 202 18.76 -5.82 -23.82
CA VAL A 202 20.13 -5.51 -23.40
C VAL A 202 20.13 -5.26 -21.88
N VAL A 203 20.54 -6.25 -21.10
CA VAL A 203 20.72 -6.12 -19.65
C VAL A 203 22.10 -5.47 -19.38
N PRO A 204 22.22 -4.49 -18.46
CA PRO A 204 23.50 -3.88 -18.10
C PRO A 204 24.50 -4.89 -17.49
N GLU A 205 25.79 -4.73 -17.79
CA GLU A 205 26.87 -5.62 -17.30
C GLU A 205 27.28 -5.32 -15.85
N SER A 206 27.03 -4.11 -15.35
CA SER A 206 27.25 -3.73 -13.95
C SER A 206 26.20 -2.76 -13.40
N LEU A 207 26.11 -2.64 -12.07
CA LEU A 207 25.28 -1.64 -11.39
C LEU A 207 25.68 -0.20 -11.75
N ALA A 208 26.95 0.03 -12.09
CA ALA A 208 27.43 1.33 -12.53
C ALA A 208 26.89 1.67 -13.93
N ASP A 209 26.89 0.70 -14.85
CA ASP A 209 26.35 0.89 -16.20
C ASP A 209 24.84 1.09 -16.18
N GLU A 210 24.13 0.38 -15.30
CA GLU A 210 22.69 0.58 -15.09
C GLU A 210 22.40 2.00 -14.58
N ARG A 211 23.18 2.48 -13.61
CA ARG A 211 23.04 3.84 -13.09
C ARG A 211 23.33 4.89 -14.17
N GLN A 212 24.37 4.71 -14.96
CA GLN A 212 24.72 5.62 -16.05
C GLN A 212 23.61 5.70 -17.10
N ARG A 213 23.07 4.55 -17.52
CA ARG A 213 21.93 4.50 -18.44
C ARG A 213 20.69 5.19 -17.87
N ASN A 214 20.41 5.00 -16.57
CA ASN A 214 19.26 5.66 -15.93
C ASN A 214 19.44 7.19 -15.91
N LEU A 215 20.66 7.68 -15.66
CA LEU A 215 20.97 9.12 -15.73
C LEU A 215 20.76 9.68 -17.13
N GLU A 216 21.18 8.97 -18.18
CA GLU A 216 20.95 9.36 -19.58
C GLU A 216 19.46 9.39 -19.95
N ILE A 217 18.67 8.41 -19.49
CA ILE A 217 17.21 8.42 -19.70
C ILE A 217 16.59 9.61 -18.99
N LEU A 218 17.01 9.88 -17.74
CA LEU A 218 16.51 11.01 -16.97
C LEU A 218 16.86 12.32 -17.68
N SER A 219 18.10 12.53 -18.13
CA SER A 219 18.48 13.75 -18.86
C SER A 219 17.63 13.96 -20.12
N GLN A 220 17.38 12.91 -20.91
CA GLN A 220 16.51 13.00 -22.09
C GLN A 220 15.06 13.41 -21.73
N LEU A 221 14.48 12.85 -20.66
CA LEU A 221 13.14 13.23 -20.18
C LEU A 221 13.10 14.66 -19.62
N ILE A 222 14.25 15.13 -19.15
CA ILE A 222 14.44 16.43 -18.53
C ILE A 222 14.57 17.55 -19.58
N ASP A 223 15.33 17.27 -20.65
CA ASP A 223 15.71 18.20 -21.73
C ASP A 223 14.73 18.18 -22.91
N GLY A 224 13.84 17.19 -22.99
CA GLY A 224 12.73 17.13 -23.96
C GLY A 224 11.56 18.07 -23.68
N LYS A 225 11.81 19.19 -22.99
CA LYS A 225 10.89 20.33 -22.85
C LYS A 225 11.27 21.44 -23.80
#